data_AF-A0A6P2UXH0-F1
#
_entry.id   AF-A0A6P2UXH0-F1
#
_cell.length_a   1.000
_cell.length_b   1.000
_cell.length_c   1.000
_cell.angle_alpha   90.00
_cell.angle_beta   90.00
_cell.angle_gamma   90.00
#
_symmetry.space_group_name_H-M   'P 1'
#
loop_
_entity.id
_entity.type
_entity.pdbx_description
1 polymer ?
#
loop_
_entity_poly.entity_id
_entity_poly.type
_entity_poly.pdbx_seq_one_letter_code
_entity_poly.pdbx_strand_id
1 'polypeptide(L)'
;MTQTDTPLHLDASNAPERCLWLLDRNLVEWIMQSQGTDPKLDDAKLTALAELSSIDRHGSIISPLLSIIEGEHGQFDTVEEKLACLKLEVTAIRKFFKVATVDSRYLEEHQDLASQVFVHHREELWTRREIFYRQARGLIKEVPKRHERKHLQEKLITIAAAVELQPADPILVLSIACLHKNKFAEEVLKPKDGSIFNVLSDIHLVGRISAVMAVGIAYDPSLSFGFLTADKGLRGVLPRIRFGIPHITDDGTLSSDLRYAPELFYDLKSEERELLRARLEQPKLFDGEALIPVHTYESITARIEVACHATMCQAESLAKAGKQQEFAIQRTLAAGLVSSWRWLTKGNDNHANWDTDRQRLHSIAFPESTE
;
A
#
# COMPACT_ATOMS: atom_id res chain seq x y z
N MET A 1 -9.68 -26.29 -14.03
CA MET A 1 -10.53 -25.75 -12.93
C MET A 1 -10.58 -24.24 -13.13
N THR A 2 -11.78 -23.67 -13.30
CA THR A 2 -11.94 -22.21 -13.34
C THR A 2 -11.65 -21.67 -11.94
N GLN A 3 -10.54 -20.96 -11.74
CA GLN A 3 -10.27 -20.25 -10.48
C GLN A 3 -11.42 -19.27 -10.25
N THR A 4 -12.21 -19.53 -9.22
CA THR A 4 -13.26 -18.62 -8.76
C THR A 4 -12.59 -17.55 -7.91
N ASP A 5 -12.72 -16.28 -8.32
CA ASP A 5 -12.26 -15.14 -7.52
C ASP A 5 -12.95 -15.16 -6.13
N THR A 6 -12.25 -14.73 -5.08
CA THR A 6 -12.88 -14.54 -3.76
C THR A 6 -13.53 -13.16 -3.74
N PRO A 7 -14.87 -13.05 -3.66
CA PRO A 7 -15.52 -11.75 -3.65
C PRO A 7 -15.19 -11.01 -2.35
N LEU A 8 -14.59 -9.82 -2.47
CA LEU A 8 -14.52 -8.86 -1.38
C LEU A 8 -15.84 -8.10 -1.34
N HIS A 9 -16.61 -8.28 -0.27
CA HIS A 9 -17.90 -7.60 -0.09
C HIS A 9 -17.67 -6.17 0.38
N LEU A 10 -18.29 -5.21 -0.29
CA LEU A 10 -18.20 -3.78 0.05
C LEU A 10 -19.55 -3.22 0.50
N ASP A 11 -20.57 -4.08 0.58
CA ASP A 11 -21.92 -3.75 1.00
C ASP A 11 -22.47 -4.90 1.87
N ALA A 12 -22.98 -4.53 3.03
CA ALA A 12 -23.59 -5.41 4.03
C ALA A 12 -24.83 -6.17 3.51
N SER A 13 -25.58 -5.54 2.60
CA SER A 13 -26.88 -6.03 2.14
C SER A 13 -26.80 -7.38 1.42
N ASN A 14 -25.65 -7.67 0.80
CA ASN A 14 -25.41 -8.87 -0.01
C ASN A 14 -24.33 -9.80 0.57
N ALA A 15 -23.84 -9.52 1.78
CA ALA A 15 -22.83 -10.37 2.38
C ALA A 15 -23.43 -11.70 2.88
N PRO A 16 -22.68 -12.82 2.77
CA PRO A 16 -23.13 -14.12 3.23
C PRO A 16 -23.30 -14.16 4.75
N GLU A 17 -23.88 -15.26 5.23
CA GLU A 17 -24.20 -15.45 6.65
C GLU A 17 -22.95 -15.36 7.54
N ARG A 18 -21.78 -15.81 7.05
CA ARG A 18 -20.51 -15.71 7.77
C ARG A 18 -19.47 -14.88 7.01
N CYS A 19 -19.20 -13.68 7.51
CA CYS A 19 -18.32 -12.71 6.84
C CYS A 19 -17.41 -12.01 7.86
N LEU A 20 -16.10 -11.99 7.58
CA LEU A 20 -15.12 -11.17 8.30
C LEU A 20 -15.07 -9.78 7.67
N TRP A 21 -15.56 -8.79 8.40
CA TRP A 21 -15.53 -7.39 8.05
C TRP A 21 -14.29 -6.70 8.59
N LEU A 22 -13.47 -6.21 7.67
CA LEU A 22 -12.29 -5.42 7.93
C LEU A 22 -12.66 -3.94 7.86
N LEU A 23 -12.27 -3.19 8.90
CA LEU A 23 -12.54 -1.75 8.98
C LEU A 23 -11.27 -0.97 8.68
N ASP A 24 -11.39 0.09 7.87
CA ASP A 24 -10.32 1.07 7.73
C ASP A 24 -10.16 1.91 9.00
N ARG A 25 -9.03 2.61 9.10
CA ARG A 25 -8.70 3.44 10.25
C ARG A 25 -9.71 4.55 10.51
N ASN A 26 -10.15 5.23 9.46
CA ASN A 26 -11.08 6.36 9.59
C ASN A 26 -12.40 5.94 10.24
N LEU A 27 -12.94 4.76 9.89
CA LEU A 27 -14.15 4.24 10.51
C LEU A 27 -13.95 3.86 11.98
N VAL A 28 -12.80 3.24 12.33
CA VAL A 28 -12.48 2.94 13.73
C VAL A 28 -12.34 4.22 14.55
N GLU A 29 -11.70 5.25 14.00
CA GLU A 29 -11.60 6.56 14.63
C GLU A 29 -12.99 7.18 14.88
N TRP A 30 -13.91 7.08 13.91
CA TRP A 30 -15.27 7.59 14.09
C TRP A 30 -16.06 6.83 15.14
N ILE A 31 -15.88 5.52 15.23
CA ILE A 31 -16.45 4.69 16.30
C ILE A 31 -15.93 5.15 17.68
N MET A 32 -14.63 5.42 17.79
CA MET A 32 -14.03 5.93 19.03
C MET A 32 -14.58 7.31 19.38
N GLN A 33 -14.67 8.22 18.40
CA GLN A 33 -15.24 9.57 18.58
C GLN A 33 -16.71 9.50 19.04
N SER A 34 -17.50 8.57 18.50
CA SER A 34 -18.91 8.41 18.86
C SER A 34 -19.14 7.97 20.32
N GLN A 35 -18.12 7.37 20.93
CA GLN A 35 -18.17 6.85 22.31
C GLN A 35 -17.53 7.80 23.33
N GLY A 36 -17.00 8.94 22.89
CA GLY A 36 -16.42 9.96 23.76
C GLY A 36 -17.47 10.70 24.60
N THR A 37 -17.00 11.47 25.59
CA THR A 37 -17.87 12.28 26.46
C THR A 37 -18.51 13.49 25.75
N ASP A 38 -17.90 13.93 24.64
CA ASP A 38 -18.39 15.02 23.78
C ASP A 38 -18.19 14.62 22.30
N PRO A 39 -19.09 13.80 21.73
CA PRO A 39 -18.94 13.30 20.36
C PRO A 39 -19.00 14.45 19.33
N LYS A 40 -17.88 14.70 18.65
CA LYS A 40 -17.78 15.69 17.57
C LYS A 40 -17.92 15.04 16.20
N LEU A 41 -19.14 14.59 15.91
CA LEU A 41 -19.48 13.96 14.63
C LEU A 41 -20.34 14.89 13.80
N ASP A 42 -19.97 15.05 12.52
CA ASP A 42 -20.84 15.68 11.52
C ASP A 42 -21.87 14.67 10.97
N ASP A 43 -22.84 15.17 10.21
CA ASP A 43 -23.93 14.34 9.65
C ASP A 43 -23.42 13.22 8.73
N ALA A 44 -22.29 13.43 8.04
CA ALA A 44 -21.72 12.43 7.15
C ALA A 44 -21.12 11.26 7.95
N LYS A 45 -20.41 11.57 9.05
CA LYS A 45 -19.91 10.54 9.98
C LYS A 45 -21.04 9.79 10.66
N LEU A 46 -22.08 10.49 11.11
CA LEU A 46 -23.26 9.86 11.72
C LEU A 46 -23.95 8.90 10.75
N THR A 47 -24.10 9.30 9.49
CA THR A 47 -24.66 8.45 8.44
C THR A 47 -23.81 7.20 8.22
N ALA A 48 -22.49 7.35 8.13
CA ALA A 48 -21.58 6.22 7.95
C ALA A 48 -21.58 5.25 9.15
N LEU A 49 -21.70 5.76 10.38
CA LEU A 49 -21.84 4.90 11.58
C LEU A 49 -23.18 4.17 11.60
N ALA A 50 -24.25 4.79 11.12
CA ALA A 50 -25.54 4.13 10.94
C ALA A 50 -25.44 3.00 9.89
N GLU A 51 -24.74 3.23 8.77
CA GLU A 51 -24.45 2.20 7.77
C GLU A 51 -23.60 1.07 8.36
N LEU A 52 -22.58 1.37 9.16
CA LEU A 52 -21.78 0.36 9.88
C LEU A 52 -22.62 -0.50 10.83
N SER A 53 -23.68 0.06 11.41
CA SER A 53 -24.56 -0.72 12.28
C SER A 53 -25.30 -1.83 11.51
N SER A 54 -25.40 -1.74 10.17
CA SER A 54 -26.03 -2.78 9.34
C SER A 54 -25.24 -4.09 9.27
N ILE A 55 -23.94 -4.07 9.58
CA ILE A 55 -23.13 -5.30 9.67
C ILE A 55 -23.12 -5.89 11.09
N ASP A 56 -23.74 -5.22 12.08
CA ASP A 56 -23.89 -5.72 13.45
C ASP A 56 -24.98 -6.79 13.54
N ARG A 57 -24.68 -7.99 13.04
CA ARG A 57 -25.63 -9.11 12.95
C ARG A 57 -24.94 -10.44 13.25
N HIS A 58 -25.73 -11.47 13.56
CA HIS A 58 -25.20 -12.82 13.77
C HIS A 58 -24.44 -13.31 12.53
N GLY A 59 -23.32 -14.00 12.77
CA GLY A 59 -22.43 -14.51 11.73
C GLY A 59 -21.44 -13.50 11.14
N SER A 60 -21.65 -12.19 11.33
CA SER A 60 -20.61 -11.18 11.09
C SER A 60 -19.49 -11.32 12.13
N ILE A 61 -18.24 -11.20 11.66
CA ILE A 61 -17.05 -11.05 12.48
C ILE A 61 -16.45 -9.68 12.16
N ILE A 62 -16.26 -8.82 13.15
CA ILE A 62 -15.70 -7.48 12.95
C ILE A 62 -14.27 -7.44 13.45
N SER A 63 -13.37 -6.88 12.64
CA SER A 63 -11.95 -6.78 12.95
C SER A 63 -11.40 -5.37 12.70
N PRO A 64 -10.78 -4.72 13.70
CA PRO A 64 -10.01 -3.49 13.51
C PRO A 64 -8.59 -3.76 13.00
N LEU A 65 -8.25 -5.00 12.64
CA LEU A 65 -6.87 -5.42 12.35
C LEU A 65 -6.17 -4.55 11.31
N LEU A 66 -6.86 -4.09 10.26
CA LEU A 66 -6.25 -3.22 9.25
C LEU A 66 -5.89 -1.84 9.81
N SER A 67 -6.73 -1.27 10.68
CA SER A 67 -6.45 -0.01 11.39
C SER A 67 -5.25 -0.16 12.33
N ILE A 68 -5.19 -1.25 13.09
CA ILE A 68 -4.06 -1.55 13.99
C ILE A 68 -2.75 -1.69 13.19
N ILE A 69 -2.75 -2.43 12.08
CA ILE A 69 -1.57 -2.57 11.22
C ILE A 69 -1.13 -1.21 10.68
N GLU A 70 -2.09 -0.37 10.27
CA GLU A 70 -1.81 0.97 9.75
C GLU A 70 -1.17 1.90 10.78
N GLY A 71 -1.69 1.97 12.01
CA GLY A 71 -1.18 2.82 13.07
C GLY A 71 -1.71 4.26 13.08
N GLU A 72 -1.23 5.08 14.03
CA GLU A 72 -1.87 6.36 14.39
C GLU A 72 -1.19 7.62 13.81
N HIS A 73 0.12 7.64 13.57
CA HIS A 73 0.82 8.94 13.45
C HIS A 73 1.30 9.34 12.04
N GLY A 74 0.86 8.64 10.98
CA GLY A 74 1.41 8.92 9.64
C GLY A 74 2.93 8.65 9.55
N GLN A 75 3.43 7.87 10.51
CA GLN A 75 4.80 7.43 10.69
C GLN A 75 4.74 6.04 11.33
N PHE A 76 5.88 5.36 11.41
CA PHE A 76 5.96 4.06 12.05
C PHE A 76 5.79 4.21 13.57
N ASP A 77 4.83 3.48 14.12
CA ASP A 77 4.60 3.40 15.56
C ASP A 77 5.71 2.56 16.23
N THR A 78 6.01 2.89 17.48
CA THR A 78 6.74 2.04 18.42
C THR A 78 5.88 0.86 18.92
N VAL A 79 6.49 -0.11 19.61
CA VAL A 79 5.76 -1.27 20.17
C VAL A 79 4.73 -0.80 21.21
N GLU A 80 5.11 0.19 22.01
CA GLU A 80 4.26 0.79 23.04
C GLU A 80 3.07 1.54 22.42
N GLU A 81 3.31 2.34 21.38
CA GLU A 81 2.25 3.04 20.65
C GLU A 81 1.30 2.04 19.96
N LYS A 82 1.85 1.00 19.33
CA LYS A 82 1.05 -0.05 18.67
C LYS A 82 0.18 -0.82 19.67
N LEU A 83 0.73 -1.15 20.84
CA LEU A 83 0.01 -1.81 21.92
C LEU A 83 -1.11 -0.91 22.48
N ALA A 84 -0.85 0.38 22.64
CA ALA A 84 -1.84 1.35 23.11
C ALA A 84 -2.99 1.48 22.09
N CYS A 85 -2.66 1.65 20.81
CA CYS A 85 -3.60 1.69 19.69
C CYS A 85 -4.49 0.43 19.68
N LEU A 86 -3.89 -0.78 19.72
CA LEU A 86 -4.62 -2.05 19.76
C LEU A 86 -5.64 -2.07 20.90
N LYS A 87 -5.24 -1.73 22.13
CA LYS A 87 -6.14 -1.74 23.30
C LYS A 87 -7.31 -0.78 23.14
N LEU A 88 -7.05 0.43 22.64
CA LEU A 88 -8.08 1.46 22.44
C LEU A 88 -9.09 1.05 21.38
N GLU A 89 -8.60 0.65 20.20
CA GLU A 89 -9.45 0.27 19.07
C GLU A 89 -10.28 -0.97 19.40
N VAL A 90 -9.66 -2.01 19.95
CA VAL A 90 -10.34 -3.24 20.36
C VAL A 90 -11.46 -2.96 21.38
N THR A 91 -11.19 -2.10 22.36
CA THR A 91 -12.19 -1.69 23.35
C THR A 91 -13.35 -0.96 22.69
N ALA A 92 -13.07 -0.06 21.74
CA ALA A 92 -14.08 0.70 21.04
C ALA A 92 -14.96 -0.19 20.14
N ILE A 93 -14.36 -1.11 19.40
CA ILE A 93 -15.09 -2.09 18.57
C ILE A 93 -16.02 -2.95 19.43
N ARG A 94 -15.53 -3.51 20.54
CA ARG A 94 -16.36 -4.29 21.48
C ARG A 94 -17.53 -3.49 22.05
N LYS A 95 -17.34 -2.19 22.27
CA LYS A 95 -18.41 -1.30 22.76
C LYS A 95 -19.40 -0.91 21.68
N PHE A 96 -19.01 -0.86 20.42
CA PHE A 96 -19.87 -0.42 19.32
C PHE A 96 -20.79 -1.55 18.86
N PHE A 97 -20.21 -2.71 18.50
CA PHE A 97 -20.93 -3.86 17.97
C PHE A 97 -21.51 -4.71 19.11
N LYS A 98 -22.81 -4.99 19.06
CA LYS A 98 -23.55 -5.68 20.13
C LYS A 98 -23.94 -7.11 19.76
N VAL A 99 -24.05 -7.40 18.47
CA VAL A 99 -24.56 -8.68 17.96
C VAL A 99 -23.49 -9.46 17.21
N ALA A 100 -22.70 -8.77 16.39
CA ALA A 100 -21.60 -9.38 15.64
C ALA A 100 -20.52 -9.91 16.61
N THR A 101 -19.83 -10.97 16.16
CA THR A 101 -18.62 -11.42 16.86
C THR A 101 -17.51 -10.41 16.61
N VAL A 102 -16.74 -10.09 17.64
CA VAL A 102 -15.55 -9.23 17.51
C VAL A 102 -14.31 -10.04 17.84
N ASP A 103 -13.24 -9.86 17.09
CA ASP A 103 -11.95 -10.54 17.33
C ASP A 103 -11.15 -9.93 18.49
N SER A 104 -11.72 -8.91 19.14
CA SER A 104 -11.21 -8.17 20.30
C SER A 104 -10.51 -9.03 21.35
N ARG A 105 -11.12 -10.16 21.73
CA ARG A 105 -10.56 -11.04 22.76
C ARG A 105 -9.25 -11.69 22.30
N TYR A 106 -9.23 -12.17 21.06
CA TYR A 106 -8.05 -12.82 20.51
C TYR A 106 -6.88 -11.83 20.39
N LEU A 107 -7.16 -10.62 19.90
CA LEU A 107 -6.17 -9.55 19.79
C LEU A 107 -5.62 -9.12 21.15
N GLU A 108 -6.45 -9.04 22.19
CA GLU A 108 -6.01 -8.75 23.57
C GLU A 108 -5.13 -9.87 24.14
N GLU A 109 -5.54 -11.13 23.97
CA GLU A 109 -4.78 -12.31 24.45
C GLU A 109 -3.38 -12.40 23.80
N HIS A 110 -3.22 -11.89 22.56
CA HIS A 110 -1.99 -11.94 21.78
C HIS A 110 -1.36 -10.56 21.53
N GLN A 111 -1.72 -9.53 22.31
CA GLN A 111 -1.34 -8.14 22.06
C GLN A 111 0.17 -7.89 22.01
N ASP A 112 0.96 -8.62 22.79
CA ASP A 112 2.42 -8.47 22.83
C ASP A 112 3.06 -9.01 21.54
N LEU A 113 2.55 -10.15 21.03
CA LEU A 113 2.99 -10.70 19.76
C LEU A 113 2.53 -9.82 18.60
N ALA A 114 1.27 -9.40 18.61
CA ALA A 114 0.69 -8.55 17.57
C ALA A 114 1.45 -7.21 17.46
N SER A 115 1.73 -6.54 18.58
CA SER A 115 2.45 -5.27 18.58
C SER A 115 3.89 -5.41 18.05
N GLN A 116 4.63 -6.46 18.46
CA GLN A 116 5.97 -6.74 17.94
C GLN A 116 5.95 -7.02 16.43
N VAL A 117 5.03 -7.86 15.97
CA VAL A 117 4.91 -8.21 14.54
C VAL A 117 4.56 -6.99 13.71
N PHE A 118 3.57 -6.19 14.13
CA PHE A 118 3.09 -5.06 13.32
C PHE A 118 4.02 -3.85 13.32
N VAL A 119 4.85 -3.66 14.34
CA VAL A 119 5.90 -2.61 14.32
C VAL A 119 7.03 -2.96 13.36
N HIS A 120 7.39 -4.23 13.29
CA HIS A 120 8.43 -4.70 12.37
C HIS A 120 7.90 -5.00 10.96
N HIS A 121 6.59 -5.04 10.79
CA HIS A 121 5.96 -5.18 9.49
C HIS A 121 6.09 -3.88 8.70
N ARG A 122 7.22 -3.75 8.00
CA ARG A 122 7.32 -2.82 6.88
C ARG A 122 6.84 -3.56 5.64
N GLU A 123 5.90 -2.97 4.91
CA GLU A 123 5.48 -3.59 3.66
C GLU A 123 6.67 -3.68 2.71
N GLU A 124 6.94 -4.88 2.23
CA GLU A 124 8.13 -5.24 1.45
C GLU A 124 8.39 -4.28 0.27
N LEU A 125 7.31 -3.83 -0.36
CA LEU A 125 7.36 -2.97 -1.55
C LEU A 125 7.34 -1.47 -1.24
N TRP A 126 7.36 -1.04 0.03
CA TRP A 126 7.24 0.38 0.41
C TRP A 126 8.22 1.27 -0.36
N THR A 127 9.52 0.97 -0.26
CA THR A 127 10.55 1.78 -0.92
C THR A 127 10.41 1.78 -2.44
N ARG A 128 10.07 0.64 -3.06
CA ARG A 128 9.89 0.55 -4.52
C ARG A 128 8.71 1.41 -4.98
N ARG A 129 7.58 1.35 -4.26
CA ARG A 129 6.38 2.15 -4.52
C ARG A 129 6.62 3.64 -4.28
N GLU A 130 7.37 3.98 -3.24
CA GLU A 130 7.79 5.37 -2.97
C GLU A 130 8.59 5.95 -4.13
N ILE A 131 9.64 5.25 -4.58
CA ILE A 131 10.49 5.68 -5.70
C ILE A 131 9.65 5.82 -6.97
N PHE A 132 8.83 4.81 -7.28
CA PHE A 132 7.92 4.86 -8.43
C PHE A 132 7.01 6.09 -8.35
N TYR A 133 6.34 6.30 -7.23
CA TYR A 133 5.34 7.36 -7.09
C TYR A 133 5.95 8.76 -7.15
N ARG A 134 7.15 8.96 -6.59
CA ARG A 134 7.89 10.23 -6.73
C ARG A 134 8.11 10.63 -8.18
N GLN A 135 8.39 9.66 -9.05
CA GLN A 135 8.60 9.89 -10.48
C GLN A 135 7.26 9.97 -11.24
N ALA A 136 6.30 9.13 -10.88
CA ALA A 136 4.99 9.05 -11.52
C ALA A 136 4.12 10.29 -11.25
N ARG A 137 4.17 10.87 -10.03
CA ARG A 137 3.23 11.93 -9.58
C ARG A 137 3.15 13.11 -10.55
N GLY A 138 4.29 13.55 -11.09
CA GLY A 138 4.34 14.67 -12.05
C GLY A 138 3.70 14.34 -13.40
N LEU A 139 3.77 13.06 -13.81
CA LEU A 139 3.19 12.57 -15.05
C LEU A 139 1.66 12.43 -14.99
N ILE A 140 1.12 12.22 -13.79
CA ILE A 140 -0.33 12.01 -13.54
C ILE A 140 -1.00 13.20 -12.85
N LYS A 141 -0.27 14.30 -12.61
CA LYS A 141 -0.77 15.50 -11.92
C LYS A 141 -1.90 16.18 -12.68
N GLU A 142 -1.82 16.17 -14.01
CA GLU A 142 -2.82 16.72 -14.91
C GLU A 142 -3.30 15.63 -15.86
N VAL A 143 -4.57 15.73 -16.26
CA VAL A 143 -5.14 14.80 -17.25
C VAL A 143 -4.56 15.15 -18.62
N PRO A 144 -3.71 14.29 -19.21
CA PRO A 144 -3.11 14.58 -20.50
C PRO A 144 -4.11 14.45 -21.66
N LYS A 145 -3.75 15.00 -22.82
CA LYS A 145 -4.54 14.80 -24.04
C LYS A 145 -4.49 13.34 -24.47
N ARG A 146 -5.53 12.89 -25.18
CA ARG A 146 -5.69 11.47 -25.56
C ARG A 146 -4.47 10.88 -26.29
N HIS A 147 -3.83 11.65 -27.16
CA HIS A 147 -2.66 11.21 -27.92
C HIS A 147 -1.37 11.08 -27.08
N GLU A 148 -1.27 11.79 -25.95
CA GLU A 148 -0.10 11.76 -25.05
C GLU A 148 -0.18 10.59 -24.05
N ARG A 149 -1.39 10.11 -23.76
CA ARG A 149 -1.63 9.06 -22.75
C ARG A 149 -0.85 7.78 -23.01
N LYS A 150 -0.75 7.35 -24.26
CA LYS A 150 -0.02 6.11 -24.61
C LYS A 150 1.45 6.23 -24.21
N HIS A 151 2.09 7.34 -24.56
CA HIS A 151 3.47 7.63 -24.18
C HIS A 151 3.66 7.70 -22.66
N LEU A 152 2.73 8.35 -21.96
CA LEU A 152 2.78 8.44 -20.49
C LEU A 152 2.56 7.08 -19.81
N GLN A 153 1.67 6.23 -20.34
CA GLN A 153 1.52 4.85 -19.86
C GLN A 153 2.82 4.06 -20.01
N GLU A 154 3.48 4.16 -21.18
CA GLU A 154 4.75 3.48 -21.45
C GLU A 154 5.85 3.97 -20.51
N LYS A 155 5.90 5.28 -20.22
CA LYS A 155 6.79 5.83 -19.20
C LYS A 155 6.51 5.25 -17.81
N LEU A 156 5.26 5.21 -17.36
CA LEU A 156 4.89 4.63 -16.07
C LEU A 156 5.28 3.15 -15.97
N ILE A 157 4.99 2.35 -17.00
CA ILE A 157 5.38 0.93 -17.06
C ILE A 157 6.90 0.78 -16.99
N THR A 158 7.64 1.65 -17.69
CA THR A 158 9.11 1.65 -17.67
C THR A 158 9.66 1.96 -16.28
N ILE A 159 9.11 2.97 -15.58
CA ILE A 159 9.51 3.31 -14.21
C ILE A 159 9.19 2.15 -13.26
N ALA A 160 8.00 1.56 -13.37
CA ALA A 160 7.60 0.42 -12.54
C ALA A 160 8.53 -0.79 -12.74
N ALA A 161 8.85 -1.15 -13.98
CA ALA A 161 9.79 -2.21 -14.28
C ALA A 161 11.20 -1.90 -13.74
N ALA A 162 11.63 -0.64 -13.79
CA ALA A 162 12.93 -0.21 -13.28
C ALA A 162 13.06 -0.30 -11.74
N VAL A 163 11.94 -0.19 -11.01
CA VAL A 163 11.89 -0.42 -9.56
C VAL A 163 11.41 -1.81 -9.17
N GLU A 164 11.33 -2.73 -10.13
CA GLU A 164 10.89 -4.11 -9.92
C GLU A 164 9.47 -4.22 -9.31
N LEU A 165 8.57 -3.32 -9.71
CA LEU A 165 7.13 -3.47 -9.45
C LEU A 165 6.51 -4.34 -10.53
N GLN A 166 5.62 -5.24 -10.09
CA GLN A 166 4.85 -6.07 -11.01
C GLN A 166 3.88 -5.20 -11.83
N PRO A 167 3.54 -5.57 -13.07
CA PRO A 167 2.58 -4.84 -13.88
C PRO A 167 1.18 -4.72 -13.26
N ALA A 168 0.82 -5.69 -12.42
CA ALA A 168 -0.41 -5.72 -11.65
C ALA A 168 -0.30 -4.99 -10.30
N ASP A 169 0.82 -4.33 -9.98
CA ASP A 169 0.94 -3.58 -8.72
C ASP A 169 -0.09 -2.43 -8.67
N PRO A 170 -0.85 -2.29 -7.56
CA PRO A 170 -1.92 -1.29 -7.48
C PRO A 170 -1.45 0.14 -7.77
N ILE A 171 -0.22 0.51 -7.39
CA ILE A 171 0.25 1.89 -7.59
C ILE A 171 0.42 2.24 -9.07
N LEU A 172 0.90 1.28 -9.87
CA LEU A 172 1.06 1.44 -11.31
C LEU A 172 -0.32 1.52 -11.98
N VAL A 173 -1.20 0.57 -11.65
CA VAL A 173 -2.51 0.46 -12.28
C VAL A 173 -3.37 1.68 -11.98
N LEU A 174 -3.37 2.17 -10.74
CA LEU A 174 -4.08 3.39 -10.38
C LEU A 174 -3.45 4.64 -11.01
N SER A 175 -2.13 4.68 -11.19
CA SER A 175 -1.47 5.78 -11.91
C SER A 175 -1.91 5.84 -13.38
N ILE A 176 -2.06 4.68 -14.02
CA ILE A 176 -2.62 4.60 -15.38
C ILE A 176 -4.10 4.99 -15.37
N ALA A 177 -4.88 4.57 -14.37
CA ALA A 177 -6.28 4.97 -14.25
C ALA A 177 -6.47 6.51 -14.14
N CYS A 178 -5.54 7.21 -13.47
CA CYS A 178 -5.51 8.68 -13.45
C CYS A 178 -5.38 9.29 -14.85
N LEU A 179 -4.51 8.73 -15.72
CA LEU A 179 -4.38 9.17 -17.12
C LEU A 179 -5.71 9.04 -17.90
N HIS A 180 -6.59 8.14 -17.44
CA HIS A 180 -7.92 7.87 -17.99
C HIS A 180 -9.06 8.51 -17.19
N LYS A 181 -8.78 9.59 -16.46
CA LYS A 181 -9.78 10.41 -15.74
C LYS A 181 -10.56 9.65 -14.66
N ASN A 182 -9.97 8.60 -14.08
CA ASN A 182 -10.59 7.94 -12.94
C ASN A 182 -10.42 8.83 -11.69
N LYS A 183 -11.48 9.53 -11.30
CA LYS A 183 -11.48 10.42 -10.14
C LYS A 183 -11.19 9.71 -8.81
N PHE A 184 -11.64 8.46 -8.65
CA PHE A 184 -11.37 7.70 -7.43
C PHE A 184 -9.89 7.33 -7.32
N ALA A 185 -9.25 6.98 -8.45
CA ALA A 185 -7.79 6.78 -8.48
C ALA A 185 -7.03 8.09 -8.19
N GLU A 186 -7.51 9.24 -8.70
CA GLU A 186 -6.95 10.56 -8.36
C GLU A 186 -7.12 10.87 -6.87
N GLU A 187 -8.26 10.53 -6.27
CA GLU A 187 -8.53 10.70 -4.84
C GLU A 187 -7.65 9.81 -3.96
N VAL A 188 -7.31 8.59 -4.37
CA VAL A 188 -6.36 7.71 -3.66
C VAL A 188 -4.93 8.23 -3.83
N LEU A 189 -4.52 8.53 -5.07
CA LEU A 189 -3.15 8.89 -5.38
C LEU A 189 -2.80 10.34 -5.08
N LYS A 190 -3.78 11.25 -4.92
CA LYS A 190 -3.59 12.66 -4.53
C LYS A 190 -2.38 13.35 -5.21
N PRO A 191 -2.22 13.31 -6.55
CA PRO A 191 -0.96 13.68 -7.21
C PRO A 191 -0.60 15.17 -7.15
N LYS A 192 -1.49 16.03 -6.66
CA LYS A 192 -1.29 17.49 -6.58
C LYS A 192 -0.73 17.93 -5.22
N ASP A 193 -1.19 17.31 -4.15
CA ASP A 193 -1.03 17.79 -2.77
C ASP A 193 -0.95 16.66 -1.73
N GLY A 194 -0.87 15.40 -2.18
CA GLY A 194 -0.80 14.23 -1.31
C GLY A 194 0.57 14.04 -0.64
N SER A 195 0.54 13.75 0.67
CA SER A 195 1.68 13.13 1.35
C SER A 195 1.94 11.76 0.72
N ILE A 196 3.19 11.49 0.35
CA ILE A 196 3.61 10.18 -0.18
C ILE A 196 3.25 9.08 0.82
N PHE A 197 3.43 9.32 2.12
CA PHE A 197 3.10 8.34 3.16
C PHE A 197 1.63 7.92 3.09
N ASN A 198 0.70 8.88 3.01
CA ASN A 198 -0.74 8.60 2.99
C ASN A 198 -1.11 7.82 1.73
N VAL A 199 -0.58 8.23 0.57
CA VAL A 199 -0.79 7.51 -0.70
C VAL A 199 -0.30 6.07 -0.58
N LEU A 200 0.88 5.86 -0.02
CA LEU A 200 1.42 4.51 0.17
C LEU A 200 0.59 3.71 1.16
N SER A 201 0.12 4.28 2.27
CA SER A 201 -0.78 3.59 3.21
C SER A 201 -2.05 3.11 2.51
N ASP A 202 -2.70 3.99 1.74
CA ASP A 202 -3.92 3.68 0.97
C ASP A 202 -3.67 2.57 -0.06
N ILE A 203 -2.49 2.56 -0.70
CA ILE A 203 -2.08 1.50 -1.64
C ILE A 203 -1.75 0.19 -0.93
N HIS A 204 -1.06 0.26 0.21
CA HIS A 204 -0.65 -0.90 0.99
C HIS A 204 -1.83 -1.63 1.63
N LEU A 205 -2.93 -0.92 1.88
CA LEU A 205 -4.20 -1.51 2.28
C LEU A 205 -4.64 -2.69 1.39
N VAL A 206 -4.45 -2.62 0.08
CA VAL A 206 -4.78 -3.73 -0.85
C VAL A 206 -3.99 -4.99 -0.52
N GLY A 207 -2.70 -4.83 -0.19
CA GLY A 207 -1.84 -5.93 0.25
C GLY A 207 -2.23 -6.44 1.65
N ARG A 208 -2.56 -5.54 2.59
CA ARG A 208 -3.01 -5.92 3.93
C ARG A 208 -4.32 -6.72 3.89
N ILE A 209 -5.29 -6.31 3.06
CA ILE A 209 -6.52 -7.08 2.81
C ILE A 209 -6.18 -8.48 2.30
N SER A 210 -5.30 -8.58 1.29
CA SER A 210 -4.87 -9.88 0.74
C SER A 210 -4.20 -10.77 1.80
N ALA A 211 -3.38 -10.19 2.68
CA ALA A 211 -2.72 -10.93 3.77
C ALA A 211 -3.73 -11.49 4.78
N VAL A 212 -4.68 -10.68 5.21
CA VAL A 212 -5.73 -11.11 6.15
C VAL A 212 -6.62 -12.18 5.50
N MET A 213 -6.95 -12.02 4.22
CA MET A 213 -7.67 -13.04 3.45
C MET A 213 -6.90 -14.36 3.39
N ALA A 214 -5.59 -14.33 3.10
CA ALA A 214 -4.78 -15.53 3.00
C ALA A 214 -4.78 -16.34 4.31
N VAL A 215 -4.60 -15.65 5.44
CA VAL A 215 -4.62 -16.27 6.77
C VAL A 215 -6.03 -16.77 7.12
N GLY A 216 -7.05 -15.96 6.86
CA GLY A 216 -8.43 -16.31 7.16
C GLY A 216 -8.93 -17.53 6.37
N ILE A 217 -8.60 -17.61 5.08
CA ILE A 217 -8.95 -18.73 4.19
C ILE A 217 -8.19 -20.00 4.60
N ALA A 218 -6.91 -19.88 4.96
CA ALA A 218 -6.11 -21.00 5.44
C ALA A 218 -6.69 -21.60 6.73
N TYR A 219 -7.25 -20.76 7.61
CA TYR A 219 -7.92 -21.18 8.83
C TYR A 219 -9.33 -21.73 8.57
N ASP A 220 -10.12 -21.04 7.74
CA ASP A 220 -11.49 -21.41 7.39
C ASP A 220 -11.79 -21.08 5.92
N PRO A 221 -11.73 -22.08 5.02
CA PRO A 221 -11.98 -21.89 3.59
C PRO A 221 -13.40 -21.41 3.24
N SER A 222 -14.35 -21.49 4.18
CA SER A 222 -15.72 -21.01 3.98
C SER A 222 -15.89 -19.53 4.34
N LEU A 223 -14.86 -18.91 4.93
CA LEU A 223 -14.91 -17.53 5.37
C LEU A 223 -14.99 -16.58 4.16
N SER A 224 -15.99 -15.70 4.20
CA SER A 224 -16.09 -14.58 3.26
C SER A 224 -15.53 -13.32 3.88
N PHE A 225 -15.13 -12.37 3.05
CA PHE A 225 -14.46 -11.15 3.50
C PHE A 225 -15.22 -9.93 3.03
N GLY A 226 -15.39 -8.98 3.94
CA GLY A 226 -15.92 -7.68 3.65
C GLY A 226 -14.93 -6.59 4.05
N PHE A 227 -14.97 -5.47 3.35
CA PHE A 227 -14.17 -4.29 3.70
C PHE A 227 -15.04 -3.05 3.65
N LEU A 228 -14.97 -2.24 4.71
CA LEU A 228 -15.64 -0.95 4.78
C LEU A 228 -14.61 0.15 4.97
N THR A 229 -14.81 1.26 4.25
CA THR A 229 -13.97 2.45 4.33
C THR A 229 -14.79 3.72 4.25
N ALA A 230 -14.34 4.73 4.99
CA ALA A 230 -14.83 6.10 4.89
C ALA A 230 -14.18 6.88 3.73
N ASP A 231 -13.04 6.43 3.21
CA ASP A 231 -12.32 7.09 2.14
C ASP A 231 -13.04 6.89 0.79
N LYS A 232 -13.40 8.01 0.15
CA LYS A 232 -14.18 8.00 -1.11
C LYS A 232 -13.39 7.42 -2.27
N GLY A 233 -12.08 7.66 -2.31
CA GLY A 233 -11.19 7.11 -3.31
C GLY A 233 -11.13 5.59 -3.20
N LEU A 234 -10.84 5.08 -2.00
CA LEU A 234 -10.79 3.64 -1.71
C LEU A 234 -12.14 2.96 -1.98
N ARG A 235 -13.24 3.55 -1.50
CA ARG A 235 -14.61 3.06 -1.78
C ARG A 235 -14.92 2.98 -3.27
N GLY A 236 -14.34 3.88 -4.06
CA GLY A 236 -14.48 3.89 -5.51
C GLY A 236 -13.57 2.90 -6.24
N VAL A 237 -12.32 2.70 -5.79
CA VAL A 237 -11.38 1.81 -6.51
C VAL A 237 -11.53 0.34 -6.14
N LEU A 238 -11.74 0.01 -4.86
CA LEU A 238 -11.77 -1.38 -4.39
C LEU A 238 -12.83 -2.27 -5.06
N PRO A 239 -14.06 -1.81 -5.39
CA PRO A 239 -15.02 -2.64 -6.12
C PRO A 239 -14.54 -3.08 -7.52
N ARG A 240 -13.50 -2.42 -8.04
CA ARG A 240 -12.89 -2.67 -9.34
C ARG A 240 -11.59 -3.47 -9.23
N ILE A 241 -11.20 -3.88 -8.02
CA ILE A 241 -10.10 -4.79 -7.78
C ILE A 241 -10.71 -6.15 -7.44
N ARG A 242 -10.26 -7.18 -8.15
CA ARG A 242 -10.65 -8.58 -7.94
C ARG A 242 -9.45 -9.29 -7.33
N PHE A 243 -9.68 -9.84 -6.15
CA PHE A 243 -8.71 -10.62 -5.43
C PHE A 243 -8.86 -12.08 -5.89
N GLY A 244 -7.81 -12.61 -6.52
CA GLY A 244 -7.63 -14.06 -6.62
C GLY A 244 -7.51 -14.66 -5.21
N ILE A 245 -7.51 -15.98 -5.10
CA ILE A 245 -7.37 -16.66 -3.80
C ILE A 245 -5.95 -16.42 -3.27
N PRO A 246 -5.76 -15.54 -2.28
CA PRO A 246 -4.43 -15.24 -1.77
C PRO A 246 -3.98 -16.39 -0.85
N HIS A 247 -2.68 -16.64 -0.80
CA HIS A 247 -2.09 -17.65 0.07
C HIS A 247 -0.70 -17.22 0.53
N ILE A 248 -0.26 -17.78 1.66
CA ILE A 248 1.12 -17.65 2.13
C ILE A 248 1.91 -18.82 1.55
N THR A 249 3.03 -18.54 0.90
CA THR A 249 3.94 -19.54 0.32
C THR A 249 4.83 -20.17 1.39
N ASP A 250 5.56 -21.24 1.03
CA ASP A 250 6.43 -21.97 1.96
C ASP A 250 7.56 -21.10 2.56
N ASP A 251 7.97 -20.05 1.84
CA ASP A 251 8.97 -19.08 2.31
C ASP A 251 8.37 -17.93 3.16
N GLY A 252 7.06 -18.01 3.45
CA GLY A 252 6.34 -17.01 4.25
C GLY A 252 5.94 -15.75 3.49
N THR A 253 6.11 -15.69 2.17
CA THR A 253 5.70 -14.54 1.36
C THR A 253 4.22 -14.60 0.99
N LEU A 254 3.62 -13.43 0.77
CA LEU A 254 2.23 -13.34 0.34
C LEU A 254 2.14 -13.45 -1.18
N SER A 255 1.44 -14.49 -1.65
CA SER A 255 1.08 -14.64 -3.05
C SER A 255 -0.38 -14.26 -3.26
N SER A 256 -0.62 -13.25 -4.09
CA SER A 256 -1.95 -12.75 -4.43
C SER A 256 -1.99 -12.34 -5.90
N ASP A 257 -3.00 -12.82 -6.63
CA ASP A 257 -3.30 -12.39 -8.00
C ASP A 257 -4.32 -11.25 -7.93
N LEU A 258 -3.94 -10.05 -8.36
CA LEU A 258 -4.84 -8.90 -8.43
C LEU A 258 -5.26 -8.66 -9.87
N ARG A 259 -6.57 -8.67 -10.11
CA ARG A 259 -7.15 -8.35 -11.41
C ARG A 259 -7.95 -7.06 -11.31
N TYR A 260 -7.95 -6.29 -12.38
CA TYR A 260 -8.57 -4.97 -12.40
C TYR A 260 -9.70 -4.93 -13.40
N ALA A 261 -10.85 -4.44 -12.95
CA ALA A 261 -12.04 -4.37 -13.74
C ALA A 261 -11.90 -3.30 -14.85
N PRO A 262 -12.43 -3.52 -16.06
CA PRO A 262 -12.38 -2.57 -17.17
C PRO A 262 -12.90 -1.16 -16.82
N GLU A 263 -13.85 -1.09 -15.87
CA GLU A 263 -14.44 0.13 -15.32
C GLU A 263 -13.42 1.01 -14.59
N LEU A 264 -12.23 0.52 -14.30
CA LEU A 264 -11.17 1.38 -13.78
C LEU A 264 -10.66 2.37 -14.84
N PHE A 265 -10.88 2.08 -16.13
CA PHE A 265 -10.37 2.86 -17.28
C PHE A 265 -11.52 3.44 -18.13
N TYR A 266 -12.37 4.27 -17.52
CA TYR A 266 -13.63 4.75 -18.12
C TYR A 266 -13.51 5.35 -19.53
N ASP A 267 -12.43 6.07 -19.81
CA ASP A 267 -12.23 6.79 -21.09
C ASP A 267 -11.68 5.90 -22.22
N LEU A 268 -11.48 4.59 -21.97
CA LEU A 268 -11.06 3.62 -22.98
C LEU A 268 -12.25 2.85 -23.53
N LYS A 269 -12.25 2.62 -24.86
CA LYS A 269 -13.15 1.65 -25.51
C LYS A 269 -12.71 0.22 -25.20
N SER A 270 -13.60 -0.76 -25.38
CA SER A 270 -13.30 -2.17 -25.09
C SER A 270 -12.02 -2.68 -25.75
N GLU A 271 -11.80 -2.38 -27.03
CA GLU A 271 -10.56 -2.75 -27.75
C GLU A 271 -9.31 -2.12 -27.13
N GLU A 272 -9.37 -0.85 -26.72
CA GLU A 272 -8.25 -0.15 -26.08
C GLU A 272 -7.98 -0.70 -24.67
N ARG A 273 -9.01 -1.19 -23.98
CA ARG A 273 -8.88 -1.86 -22.67
C ARG A 273 -8.19 -3.20 -22.81
N GLU A 274 -8.54 -4.01 -23.81
CA GLU A 274 -7.84 -5.27 -24.09
C GLU A 274 -6.37 -5.03 -24.47
N LEU A 275 -6.08 -3.99 -25.26
CA LEU A 275 -4.70 -3.61 -25.57
C LEU A 275 -3.94 -3.11 -24.34
N LEU A 276 -4.58 -2.39 -23.41
CA LEU A 276 -3.94 -2.03 -22.14
C LEU A 276 -3.69 -3.26 -21.26
N ARG A 277 -4.69 -4.14 -21.16
CA ARG A 277 -4.59 -5.39 -20.40
C ARG A 277 -3.46 -6.26 -20.91
N ALA A 278 -3.39 -6.52 -22.22
CA ALA A 278 -2.32 -7.29 -22.84
C ALA A 278 -0.93 -6.69 -22.56
N ARG A 279 -0.82 -5.36 -22.51
CA ARG A 279 0.44 -4.66 -22.16
C ARG A 279 0.83 -4.81 -20.69
N LEU A 280 -0.15 -4.88 -19.78
CA LEU A 280 0.11 -5.12 -18.37
C LEU A 280 0.42 -6.61 -18.13
N GLU A 281 -0.26 -7.54 -18.77
CA GLU A 281 -0.01 -8.99 -18.59
C GLU A 281 1.29 -9.45 -19.26
N GLN A 282 1.65 -8.85 -20.40
CA GLN A 282 2.88 -9.12 -21.13
C GLN A 282 3.58 -7.80 -21.42
N PRO A 283 4.31 -7.23 -20.45
CA PRO A 283 5.16 -6.09 -20.73
C PRO A 283 6.27 -6.57 -21.67
N LYS A 284 6.02 -6.51 -22.98
CA LYS A 284 7.09 -6.63 -23.96
C LYS A 284 8.05 -5.48 -23.66
N LEU A 285 9.18 -5.80 -23.03
CA LEU A 285 10.36 -4.94 -23.11
C LEU A 285 10.56 -4.71 -24.60
N PHE A 286 10.29 -3.49 -25.05
CA PHE A 286 10.17 -3.16 -26.46
C PHE A 286 11.31 -3.78 -27.28
N ASP A 287 10.93 -4.61 -28.25
CA ASP A 287 11.78 -5.09 -29.32
C ASP A 287 11.50 -4.20 -30.53
N GLY A 288 12.03 -2.99 -30.46
CA GLY A 288 12.10 -2.04 -31.55
C GLY A 288 13.48 -1.43 -31.48
N GLU A 289 14.20 -1.41 -32.60
CA GLU A 289 15.59 -0.90 -32.72
C GLU A 289 15.78 0.58 -32.30
N ALA A 290 14.76 1.22 -31.73
CA ALA A 290 14.82 2.52 -31.09
C ALA A 290 14.40 2.40 -29.61
N LEU A 291 15.41 2.49 -28.72
CA LEU A 291 15.33 2.57 -27.25
C LEU A 291 14.95 1.27 -26.53
N ILE A 292 15.97 0.52 -26.15
CA ILE A 292 15.90 -0.46 -25.06
C ILE A 292 15.39 0.27 -23.79
N PRO A 293 14.24 -0.11 -23.18
CA PRO A 293 13.67 0.55 -21.98
C PRO A 293 14.59 0.53 -20.75
N VAL A 294 15.64 -0.30 -20.79
CA VAL A 294 16.67 -0.49 -19.76
C VAL A 294 17.50 0.79 -19.53
N HIS A 295 17.49 1.74 -20.47
CA HIS A 295 18.36 2.92 -20.44
C HIS A 295 17.65 4.27 -20.63
N THR A 296 16.35 4.37 -20.37
CA THR A 296 15.74 5.71 -20.25
C THR A 296 16.30 6.43 -19.04
N TYR A 297 16.33 7.76 -19.09
CA TYR A 297 16.78 8.57 -17.96
C TYR A 297 16.01 8.22 -16.67
N GLU A 298 14.69 8.08 -16.77
CA GLU A 298 13.82 7.70 -15.66
C GLU A 298 14.11 6.28 -15.14
N SER A 299 14.37 5.32 -16.04
CA SER A 299 14.75 3.95 -15.67
C SER A 299 16.10 3.89 -14.95
N ILE A 300 17.09 4.66 -15.44
CA ILE A 300 18.42 4.73 -14.83
C ILE A 300 18.34 5.38 -13.44
N THR A 301 17.64 6.51 -13.29
CA THR A 301 17.52 7.19 -12.00
C THR A 301 16.77 6.33 -10.98
N ALA A 302 15.68 5.66 -11.39
CA ALA A 302 14.93 4.72 -10.55
C ALA A 302 15.80 3.56 -10.05
N ARG A 303 16.56 2.90 -10.94
CA ARG A 303 17.45 1.78 -10.58
C ARG A 303 18.55 2.19 -9.62
N ILE A 304 19.14 3.37 -9.84
CA ILE A 304 20.17 3.89 -8.95
C ILE A 304 19.59 4.21 -7.57
N GLU A 305 18.37 4.76 -7.50
CA GLU A 305 17.68 5.02 -6.23
C GLU A 305 17.40 3.71 -5.47
N VAL A 306 16.89 2.67 -6.16
CA VAL A 306 16.69 1.33 -5.57
C VAL A 306 18.01 0.74 -5.08
N ALA A 307 19.07 0.77 -5.91
CA ALA A 307 20.39 0.27 -5.54
C ALA A 307 20.95 1.02 -4.32
N CYS A 308 20.77 2.34 -4.26
CA CYS A 308 21.17 3.16 -3.13
C CYS A 308 20.46 2.69 -1.85
N HIS A 309 19.14 2.58 -1.86
CA HIS A 309 18.37 2.11 -0.69
C HIS A 309 18.76 0.70 -0.25
N ALA A 310 18.91 -0.25 -1.19
CA ALA A 310 19.35 -1.60 -0.88
C ALA A 310 20.72 -1.62 -0.20
N THR A 311 21.66 -0.83 -0.74
CA THR A 311 23.01 -0.69 -0.18
C THR A 311 22.99 -0.06 1.22
N MET A 312 22.14 0.94 1.46
CA MET A 312 21.97 1.54 2.80
C MET A 312 21.40 0.54 3.81
N CYS A 313 20.36 -0.21 3.45
CA CYS A 313 19.79 -1.24 4.33
C CYS A 313 20.82 -2.35 4.63
N GLN A 314 21.63 -2.75 3.65
CA GLN A 314 22.71 -3.69 3.88
C GLN A 314 23.78 -3.11 4.82
N ALA A 315 24.15 -1.84 4.67
CA ALA A 315 25.08 -1.17 5.58
C ALA A 315 24.52 -1.14 7.02
N GLU A 316 23.24 -0.81 7.23
CA GLU A 316 22.59 -0.87 8.54
C GLU A 316 22.65 -2.27 9.16
N SER A 317 22.34 -3.31 8.37
CA SER A 317 22.41 -4.71 8.82
C SER A 317 23.83 -5.12 9.23
N LEU A 318 24.84 -4.76 8.43
CA LEU A 318 26.24 -5.04 8.71
C LEU A 318 26.74 -4.30 9.96
N ALA A 319 26.31 -3.04 10.15
CA ALA A 319 26.62 -2.29 11.36
C ALA A 319 26.04 -2.95 12.61
N LYS A 320 24.77 -3.38 12.57
CA LYS A 320 24.13 -4.14 13.67
C LYS A 320 24.82 -5.48 13.94
N ALA A 321 25.39 -6.11 12.92
CA ALA A 321 26.13 -7.36 13.04
C ALA A 321 27.62 -7.18 13.46
N GLY A 322 28.09 -5.95 13.69
CA GLY A 322 29.48 -5.67 14.05
C GLY A 322 30.49 -5.92 12.92
N LYS A 323 30.05 -5.99 11.66
CA LYS A 323 30.90 -6.28 10.49
C LYS A 323 31.50 -4.99 9.92
N GLN A 324 32.51 -4.46 10.60
CA GLN A 324 33.03 -3.10 10.36
C GLN A 324 33.61 -2.88 8.95
N GLN A 325 34.35 -3.85 8.42
CA GLN A 325 34.99 -3.71 7.10
C GLN A 325 33.95 -3.73 5.97
N GLU A 326 33.02 -4.68 6.02
CA GLU A 326 31.94 -4.81 5.06
C GLU A 326 30.99 -3.61 5.14
N PHE A 327 30.69 -3.14 6.37
CA PHE A 327 29.95 -1.90 6.58
C PHE A 327 30.61 -0.71 5.88
N ALA A 328 31.92 -0.52 6.06
CA ALA A 328 32.64 0.59 5.42
C ALA A 328 32.56 0.52 3.89
N ILE A 329 32.74 -0.68 3.30
CA ILE A 329 32.61 -0.89 1.86
C ILE A 329 31.19 -0.53 1.37
N GLN A 330 30.15 -1.06 2.03
CA GLN A 330 28.76 -0.78 1.64
C GLN A 330 28.41 0.70 1.80
N ARG A 331 28.88 1.36 2.87
CA ARG A 331 28.67 2.80 3.06
C ARG A 331 29.34 3.63 1.95
N THR A 332 30.56 3.27 1.53
CA THR A 332 31.24 3.93 0.41
C THR A 332 30.50 3.72 -0.91
N LEU A 333 30.01 2.51 -1.18
CA LEU A 333 29.18 2.21 -2.35
C LEU A 333 27.89 3.05 -2.35
N ALA A 334 27.18 3.13 -1.22
CA ALA A 334 25.98 3.95 -1.08
C ALA A 334 26.29 5.43 -1.36
N ALA A 335 27.37 5.98 -0.79
CA ALA A 335 27.79 7.35 -1.02
C ALA A 335 28.13 7.63 -2.51
N GLY A 336 28.74 6.66 -3.19
CA GLY A 336 29.00 6.70 -4.63
C GLY A 336 27.69 6.76 -5.43
N LEU A 337 26.75 5.86 -5.14
CA LEU A 337 25.44 5.81 -5.79
C LEU A 337 24.63 7.10 -5.57
N VAL A 338 24.62 7.66 -4.36
CA VAL A 338 24.00 8.96 -4.07
C VAL A 338 24.62 10.06 -4.93
N SER A 339 25.94 10.06 -5.08
CA SER A 339 26.66 11.04 -5.89
C SER A 339 26.33 10.92 -7.38
N SER A 340 26.30 9.69 -7.91
CA SER A 340 25.90 9.40 -9.29
C SER A 340 24.45 9.78 -9.56
N TRP A 341 23.53 9.44 -8.66
CA TRP A 341 22.12 9.84 -8.77
C TRP A 341 21.97 11.35 -8.80
N ARG A 342 22.64 12.05 -7.86
CA ARG A 342 22.63 13.52 -7.80
C ARG A 342 23.17 14.16 -9.08
N TRP A 343 24.22 13.59 -9.66
CA TRP A 343 24.77 14.08 -10.92
C TRP A 343 23.76 13.92 -12.06
N LEU A 344 23.08 12.77 -12.13
CA LEU A 344 22.02 12.52 -13.12
C LEU A 344 20.83 13.46 -12.92
N THR A 345 20.42 13.76 -11.69
CA THR A 345 19.22 14.57 -11.37
C THR A 345 19.43 16.07 -11.28
N LYS A 346 20.64 16.58 -11.60
CA LYS A 346 20.92 18.02 -11.62
C LYS A 346 19.93 18.77 -12.52
N GLY A 347 19.16 19.69 -11.92
CA GLY A 347 18.22 20.58 -12.62
C GLY A 347 16.73 20.23 -12.44
N ASN A 348 16.40 19.19 -11.68
CA ASN A 348 15.01 18.89 -11.31
C ASN A 348 14.72 19.45 -9.90
N ASP A 349 13.70 20.31 -9.76
CA ASP A 349 13.38 21.10 -8.55
C ASP A 349 12.97 20.28 -7.29
N ASN A 350 13.01 18.95 -7.34
CA ASN A 350 12.69 18.07 -6.21
C ASN A 350 13.87 17.95 -5.20
N HIS A 351 14.55 19.06 -4.91
CA HIS A 351 15.73 19.08 -4.05
C HIS A 351 15.41 18.72 -2.59
N ALA A 352 14.23 19.07 -2.05
CA ALA A 352 13.93 19.00 -0.61
C ALA A 352 14.16 17.64 0.09
N ASN A 353 14.15 16.51 -0.62
CA ASN A 353 14.29 15.18 -0.01
C ASN A 353 15.74 14.66 0.03
N TRP A 354 16.71 15.39 -0.56
CA TRP A 354 18.12 14.96 -0.62
C TRP A 354 18.82 15.04 0.74
N ASP A 355 18.50 16.08 1.50
CA ASP A 355 19.09 16.27 2.82
C ASP A 355 18.66 15.14 3.73
N THR A 356 17.44 14.63 3.58
CA THR A 356 16.92 13.50 4.35
C THR A 356 17.68 12.21 4.07
N ASP A 357 17.88 11.80 2.81
CA ASP A 357 18.61 10.55 2.51
C ASP A 357 20.11 10.65 2.83
N ARG A 358 20.70 11.83 2.66
CA ARG A 358 22.09 12.10 3.07
C ARG A 358 22.23 12.10 4.60
N GLN A 359 21.31 12.74 5.31
CA GLN A 359 21.25 12.71 6.77
C GLN A 359 21.06 11.28 7.25
N ARG A 360 20.21 10.48 6.59
CA ARG A 360 20.01 9.07 6.89
C ARG A 360 21.29 8.26 6.71
N LEU A 361 22.01 8.43 5.60
CA LEU A 361 23.29 7.75 5.39
C LEU A 361 24.34 8.15 6.44
N HIS A 362 24.34 9.42 6.86
CA HIS A 362 25.25 9.91 7.92
C HIS A 362 24.83 9.49 9.32
N SER A 363 23.54 9.25 9.57
CA SER A 363 23.02 8.77 10.85
C SER A 363 23.24 7.27 11.06
N ILE A 364 23.58 6.51 10.01
CA ILE A 364 24.06 5.13 10.15
C ILE A 364 25.47 5.18 10.75
N ALA A 365 25.52 5.28 12.07
CA ALA A 365 26.75 5.18 12.84
C ALA A 365 27.06 3.72 13.13
N PHE A 366 28.34 3.36 13.03
CA PHE A 366 28.82 2.16 13.69
C PHE A 366 28.77 2.42 15.20
N PRO A 367 28.20 1.54 16.04
CA PRO A 367 28.28 1.74 17.48
C PRO A 367 29.76 1.84 17.85
N GLU A 368 30.16 2.97 18.44
CA GLU A 368 31.50 3.10 19.00
C GLU A 368 31.69 1.93 19.96
N SER A 369 32.82 1.22 19.83
CA SER A 369 33.16 0.14 20.73
C SER A 369 33.01 0.67 22.15
N THR A 370 32.08 0.09 22.89
CA THR A 370 32.04 0.25 24.35
C THR A 370 33.25 -0.50 24.87
N GLU A 371 34.42 0.16 24.83
CA GLU A 371 35.62 -0.28 25.54
C GLU A 371 35.41 -0.21 27.05
#